data_AF-A0A2E5IH96-F1
#
_entry.id   AF-A0A2E5IH96-F1
#
_cell.length_a   1.000
_cell.length_b   1.000
_cell.length_c   1.000
_cell.angle_alpha   90.00
_cell.angle_beta   90.00
_cell.angle_gamma   90.00
#
_symmetry.space_group_name_H-M   'P 1'
#
loop_
_entity.id
_entity.type
_entity.pdbx_description
1 polymer ?
#
loop_
_entity_poly.entity_id
_entity_poly.type
_entity_poly.pdbx_seq_one_letter_code
_entity_poly.pdbx_strand_id
1 'polypeptide(L)'
;MTRAKGFNGRFPPHPQPIPLSPYLTQRVLHMRVFYWLSFVLGALMLGFGAASLRWGSASFGFGLWVAASWMMLSRSQAWLAGRPAPWSRDLAVELQTVMNRSRVTRCCSNPSPQWEVQSIACSNCGAVLSRTARPDLGRPRSEGRIAGMLRLLITDGHPIASPLPEVKLEEE
;
A
#
# COMPACT_ATOMS: atom_id res chain seq x y z
N MET A 1 11.53 3.38 0.77
CA MET A 1 12.08 2.26 -0.03
C MET A 1 11.09 1.88 -1.14
N THR A 2 11.55 1.35 -2.29
CA THR A 2 10.78 0.82 -3.46
C THR A 2 10.44 1.72 -4.66
N ARG A 3 11.02 2.92 -4.78
CA ARG A 3 10.96 3.76 -6.00
C ARG A 3 12.06 3.49 -7.03
N ALA A 4 12.90 2.47 -6.82
CA ALA A 4 13.95 2.10 -7.76
C ALA A 4 13.34 1.77 -9.13
N LYS A 5 13.90 2.33 -10.21
CA LYS A 5 13.39 2.24 -11.58
C LYS A 5 13.11 0.79 -12.01
N GLY A 6 13.96 -0.16 -11.56
CA GLY A 6 13.80 -1.59 -11.85
C GLY A 6 12.56 -2.26 -11.24
N PHE A 7 12.06 -1.77 -10.09
CA PHE A 7 10.90 -2.35 -9.41
C PHE A 7 9.55 -1.88 -9.97
N ASN A 8 9.53 -0.81 -10.76
CA ASN A 8 8.31 -0.18 -11.26
C ASN A 8 8.16 -0.27 -12.79
N GLY A 9 9.10 -0.88 -13.50
CA GLY A 9 9.10 -0.91 -14.97
C GLY A 9 7.87 -1.58 -15.61
N ARG A 10 7.18 -2.45 -14.86
CA ARG A 10 5.96 -3.14 -15.32
C ARG A 10 4.67 -2.45 -14.94
N PHE A 11 4.71 -1.41 -14.09
CA PHE A 11 3.52 -0.68 -13.68
C PHE A 11 3.34 0.58 -14.50
N PRO A 12 2.10 0.88 -14.92
CA PRO A 12 1.82 2.15 -15.56
C PRO A 12 2.05 3.31 -14.57
N PRO A 13 2.48 4.49 -15.06
CA PRO A 13 2.74 5.65 -14.21
C PRO A 13 1.49 6.05 -13.42
N HIS A 14 1.67 6.47 -12.17
CA HIS A 14 0.57 7.04 -11.40
C HIS A 14 0.04 8.31 -12.10
N PRO A 15 -1.27 8.52 -12.28
CA PRO A 15 -2.40 7.86 -11.61
C PRO A 15 -3.04 6.67 -12.33
N GLN A 16 -2.53 6.25 -13.48
CA GLN A 16 -3.18 5.26 -14.37
C GLN A 16 -3.58 3.96 -13.65
N PRO A 17 -4.69 3.32 -14.08
CA PRO A 17 -5.17 2.06 -13.53
C PRO A 17 -4.14 0.94 -13.77
N ILE A 18 -4.11 -0.06 -12.88
CA ILE A 18 -3.13 -1.16 -12.98
C ILE A 18 -3.87 -2.43 -13.40
N PRO A 19 -3.51 -3.09 -14.50
CA PRO A 19 -4.16 -4.34 -14.87
C PRO A 19 -3.93 -5.40 -13.79
N LEU A 20 -4.99 -6.14 -13.44
CA LEU A 20 -4.88 -7.25 -12.50
C LEU A 20 -4.00 -8.34 -13.12
N SER A 21 -2.95 -8.70 -12.40
CA SER A 21 -1.98 -9.69 -12.84
C SER A 21 -1.36 -10.38 -11.63
N PRO A 22 -0.82 -11.60 -11.77
CA PRO A 22 -0.06 -12.25 -10.69
C PRO A 22 1.10 -11.39 -10.17
N TYR A 23 1.68 -10.55 -11.04
CA TYR A 23 2.74 -9.61 -10.67
C TYR A 23 2.26 -8.52 -9.70
N LEU A 24 1.03 -8.04 -9.86
CA LEU A 24 0.41 -7.10 -8.93
C LEU A 24 0.22 -7.74 -7.55
N THR A 25 -0.27 -8.97 -7.50
CA THR A 25 -0.43 -9.74 -6.25
C THR A 25 0.92 -9.92 -5.55
N GLN A 26 1.96 -10.30 -6.31
CA GLN A 26 3.33 -10.39 -5.79
C GLN A 26 3.82 -9.04 -5.23
N ARG A 27 3.53 -7.93 -5.91
CA ARG A 27 3.90 -6.58 -5.45
C ARG A 27 3.26 -6.25 -4.11
N VAL A 28 1.98 -6.55 -3.93
CA VAL A 28 1.27 -6.34 -2.65
C VAL A 28 1.94 -7.15 -1.53
N LEU A 29 2.27 -8.41 -1.79
CA LEU A 29 2.97 -9.26 -0.81
C LEU A 29 4.38 -8.73 -0.49
N HIS A 30 5.13 -8.23 -1.47
CA HIS A 30 6.43 -7.60 -1.23
C HIS A 30 6.30 -6.34 -0.36
N MET A 31 5.31 -5.47 -0.64
CA MET A 31 5.05 -4.29 0.18
C MET A 31 4.70 -4.65 1.62
N ARG A 32 3.90 -5.70 1.80
CA ARG A 32 3.61 -6.25 3.13
C ARG A 32 4.90 -6.65 3.84
N VAL A 33 5.78 -7.41 3.19
CA VAL A 33 7.07 -7.81 3.78
C VAL A 33 7.91 -6.58 4.16
N PHE A 34 8.02 -5.58 3.29
CA PHE A 34 8.78 -4.37 3.61
C PHE A 34 8.17 -3.57 4.77
N TYR A 35 6.84 -3.50 4.85
CA TYR A 35 6.16 -2.87 5.96
C TYR A 35 6.52 -3.53 7.29
N TRP A 36 6.45 -4.86 7.37
CA TRP A 36 6.80 -5.58 8.61
C TRP A 36 8.30 -5.59 8.90
N LEU A 37 9.14 -5.71 7.87
CA LEU A 37 10.60 -5.63 8.01
C LEU A 37 11.04 -4.28 8.58
N SER A 38 10.31 -3.21 8.31
CA SER A 38 10.63 -1.89 8.87
C SER A 38 10.44 -1.81 10.39
N PHE A 39 9.58 -2.64 11.01
CA PHE A 39 9.53 -2.74 12.47
C PHE A 39 10.80 -3.40 13.03
N VAL A 40 11.32 -4.43 12.35
CA VAL A 40 12.59 -5.08 12.75
C VAL A 40 13.74 -4.07 12.64
N LEU A 41 13.81 -3.33 11.53
CA LEU A 41 14.82 -2.30 11.35
C LEU A 41 14.65 -1.16 12.36
N GLY A 42 13.41 -0.75 12.65
CA GLY A 42 13.09 0.24 13.67
C GLY A 42 13.56 -0.19 15.06
N ALA A 43 13.33 -1.45 15.45
CA ALA A 43 13.79 -2.00 16.72
C ALA A 43 15.32 -2.04 16.82
N LEU A 44 16.03 -2.37 15.73
CA LEU A 44 17.50 -2.29 15.68
C LEU A 44 17.99 -0.85 15.87
N MET A 45 17.36 0.12 15.20
CA MET A 45 17.70 1.54 15.35
C MET A 45 17.42 2.05 16.76
N LEU A 46 16.33 1.60 17.40
CA LEU A 46 16.09 1.86 18.82
C LEU A 46 17.24 1.31 19.66
N GLY A 47 17.56 0.01 19.56
CA GLY A 47 18.64 -0.60 20.33
C GLY A 47 19.96 0.16 20.20
N PHE A 48 20.34 0.53 18.97
CA PHE A 48 21.54 1.34 18.73
C PHE A 48 21.43 2.76 19.30
N GLY A 49 20.25 3.38 19.22
CA GLY A 49 19.95 4.68 19.82
C GLY A 49 20.16 4.68 21.34
N ALA A 50 19.66 3.65 22.06
CA ALA A 50 19.87 3.52 23.51
C ALA A 50 21.35 3.36 23.82
N ALA A 51 22.02 2.49 23.08
CA ALA A 51 23.43 2.23 23.29
C ALA A 51 24.24 3.52 23.11
N SER A 52 23.97 4.30 22.06
CA SER A 52 24.60 5.59 21.84
C SER A 52 24.26 6.61 22.93
N LEU A 53 23.03 6.62 23.46
CA LEU A 53 22.68 7.49 24.59
C LEU A 53 23.44 7.12 25.87
N ARG A 54 23.70 5.83 26.09
CA ARG A 54 24.31 5.33 27.33
C ARG A 54 25.84 5.37 27.33
N TRP A 55 26.45 5.12 26.17
CA TRP A 55 27.90 4.92 26.03
C TRP A 55 28.54 5.76 24.92
N GLY A 56 27.76 6.47 24.09
CA GLY A 56 28.25 7.16 22.90
C GLY A 56 27.86 8.63 22.84
N SER A 57 27.54 9.09 21.63
CA SER A 57 27.07 10.46 21.41
C SER A 57 25.59 10.58 21.77
N ALA A 58 25.31 11.45 22.74
CA ALA A 58 23.95 11.74 23.17
C ALA A 58 23.11 12.34 22.03
N SER A 59 23.67 13.31 21.27
CA SER A 59 22.96 13.99 20.19
C SER A 59 22.56 13.05 19.06
N PHE A 60 23.48 12.16 18.67
CA PHE A 60 23.21 11.15 17.63
C PHE A 60 22.21 10.10 18.11
N GLY A 61 22.43 9.56 19.32
CA GLY A 61 21.54 8.56 19.93
C GLY A 61 20.11 9.08 20.11
N PHE A 62 19.96 10.33 20.57
CA PHE A 62 18.66 10.98 20.73
C PHE A 62 17.91 11.07 19.40
N GLY A 63 18.56 11.56 18.34
CA GLY A 63 17.94 11.68 17.02
C GLY A 63 17.44 10.33 16.49
N LEU A 64 18.27 9.29 16.61
CA LEU A 64 17.91 7.94 16.19
C LEU A 64 16.76 7.35 17.02
N TRP A 65 16.83 7.52 18.34
CA TRP A 65 15.84 7.01 19.27
C TRP A 65 14.47 7.66 19.05
N VAL A 66 14.41 8.99 18.92
CA VAL A 66 13.16 9.72 18.69
C VAL A 66 12.54 9.35 17.35
N ALA A 67 13.33 9.33 16.28
CA ALA A 67 12.82 9.01 14.95
C ALA A 67 12.28 7.57 14.86
N ALA A 68 13.02 6.59 15.39
CA ALA A 68 12.59 5.20 15.41
C ALA A 68 11.39 4.98 16.34
N SER A 69 11.37 5.61 17.51
CA SER A 69 10.24 5.55 18.45
C SER A 69 8.96 6.10 17.81
N TRP A 70 9.05 7.25 17.15
CA TRP A 70 7.91 7.86 16.46
C TRP A 70 7.34 6.96 15.36
N MET A 71 8.21 6.36 14.55
CA MET A 71 7.83 5.41 13.50
C MET A 71 7.14 4.16 14.06
N MET A 72 7.67 3.56 15.14
CA MET A 72 7.06 2.39 15.75
C MET A 72 5.72 2.74 16.40
N LEU A 73 5.67 3.83 17.16
CA LEU A 73 4.48 4.26 17.89
C LEU A 73 3.34 4.61 16.93
N SER A 74 3.59 5.41 15.89
CA SER A 74 2.58 5.80 14.90
C SER A 74 1.92 4.60 14.21
N ARG A 75 2.71 3.58 13.84
CA ARG A 75 2.18 2.38 13.19
C ARG A 75 1.49 1.42 14.15
N SER A 76 1.99 1.28 15.38
CA SER A 76 1.33 0.51 16.43
C SER A 76 -0.02 1.12 16.80
N GLN A 77 -0.10 2.45 16.90
CA GLN A 77 -1.36 3.17 17.12
C GLN A 77 -2.35 2.95 15.98
N ALA A 78 -1.92 3.02 14.72
CA ALA A 78 -2.79 2.74 13.58
C ALA A 78 -3.38 1.33 13.63
N TRP A 79 -2.55 0.34 13.97
CA TRP A 79 -2.99 -1.05 14.13
C TRP A 79 -4.01 -1.20 15.26
N LEU A 80 -3.77 -0.59 16.42
CA LEU A 80 -4.70 -0.59 17.57
C LEU A 80 -6.00 0.16 17.27
N ALA A 81 -5.96 1.22 16.46
CA ALA A 81 -7.11 1.99 16.03
C ALA A 81 -7.93 1.31 14.90
N GLY A 82 -7.66 0.05 14.59
CA GLY A 82 -8.38 -0.70 13.56
C GLY A 82 -8.04 -0.30 12.12
N ARG A 83 -6.92 0.41 11.90
CA ARG A 83 -6.39 0.72 10.57
C ARG A 83 -5.16 -0.18 10.31
N PRO A 84 -5.36 -1.42 9.83
CA PRO A 84 -4.27 -2.35 9.60
C PRO A 84 -3.35 -1.86 8.48
N ALA A 85 -2.18 -2.51 8.35
CA ALA A 85 -1.23 -2.21 7.29
C ALA A 85 -1.91 -2.16 5.90
N PRO A 86 -1.60 -1.16 5.06
CA PRO A 86 -2.31 -0.95 3.80
C PRO A 86 -2.12 -2.08 2.77
N TRP A 87 -1.09 -2.93 2.97
CA TRP A 87 -0.85 -4.13 2.19
C TRP A 87 -1.04 -5.38 3.05
N SER A 88 -2.22 -5.99 2.99
CA SER A 88 -2.56 -7.20 3.73
C SER A 88 -2.52 -8.46 2.85
N ARG A 89 -2.63 -9.64 3.49
CA ARG A 89 -2.76 -10.92 2.77
C ARG A 89 -4.17 -11.01 2.19
N ASP A 90 -5.16 -10.51 2.92
CA ASP A 90 -6.55 -10.50 2.50
C ASP A 90 -6.72 -9.70 1.21
N LEU A 91 -6.01 -8.58 1.09
CA LEU A 91 -5.97 -7.80 -0.14
C LEU A 91 -5.38 -8.60 -1.32
N ALA A 92 -4.30 -9.34 -1.10
CA ALA A 92 -3.71 -10.19 -2.13
C ALA A 92 -4.64 -11.34 -2.55
N VAL A 93 -5.33 -11.95 -1.57
CA VAL A 93 -6.36 -12.96 -1.81
C VAL A 93 -7.54 -12.37 -2.58
N GLU A 94 -8.00 -11.19 -2.22
CA GLU A 94 -9.09 -10.50 -2.88
C GLU A 94 -8.77 -10.23 -4.37
N LEU A 95 -7.58 -9.70 -4.66
CA LEU A 95 -7.13 -9.48 -6.04
C LEU A 95 -7.14 -10.77 -6.86
N GLN A 96 -6.65 -11.87 -6.25
CA GLN A 96 -6.67 -13.18 -6.90
C GLN A 96 -8.10 -13.70 -7.10
N THR A 97 -8.97 -13.52 -6.11
CA THR A 97 -10.38 -13.91 -6.17
C THR A 97 -11.11 -13.15 -7.29
N VAL A 98 -10.91 -11.83 -7.41
CA VAL A 98 -11.50 -11.02 -8.48
C VAL A 98 -11.00 -11.48 -9.85
N MET A 99 -9.70 -11.74 -9.99
CA MET A 99 -9.11 -12.24 -11.25
C MET A 99 -9.61 -13.65 -11.62
N ASN A 100 -9.82 -14.53 -10.64
CA ASN A 100 -10.40 -15.86 -10.87
C ASN A 100 -11.89 -15.74 -11.24
N ARG A 101 -12.64 -14.92 -10.50
CA ARG A 101 -14.07 -14.69 -10.73
C ARG A 101 -14.33 -14.12 -12.12
N SER A 102 -13.50 -13.18 -12.58
CA SER A 102 -13.65 -12.58 -13.92
C SER A 102 -13.47 -13.58 -15.07
N ARG A 103 -12.82 -14.73 -14.82
CA ARG A 103 -12.66 -15.81 -15.82
C ARG A 103 -13.88 -16.74 -15.87
N VAL A 104 -14.47 -17.03 -14.71
CA VAL A 104 -15.62 -17.94 -14.56
C VAL A 104 -16.93 -17.20 -14.83
N THR A 105 -17.20 -16.15 -14.08
CA THR A 105 -18.37 -15.28 -14.23
C THR A 105 -17.92 -13.99 -14.91
N ARG A 106 -17.92 -13.99 -16.24
CA ARG A 106 -17.47 -12.85 -17.05
C ARG A 106 -18.48 -11.72 -16.98
N CYS A 107 -18.02 -10.50 -16.77
CA CYS A 107 -18.86 -9.30 -16.83
C CYS A 107 -19.18 -8.84 -18.26
N CYS A 108 -18.39 -9.28 -19.25
CA CYS A 108 -18.57 -9.00 -20.67
C CYS A 108 -17.85 -10.06 -21.52
N SER A 109 -17.91 -9.94 -22.86
CA SER A 109 -17.25 -10.87 -23.80
C SER A 109 -15.74 -11.00 -23.58
N ASN A 110 -15.04 -9.89 -23.35
CA ASN A 110 -13.59 -9.85 -23.07
C ASN A 110 -13.28 -9.09 -21.77
N PRO A 111 -13.36 -9.74 -20.60
CA PRO A 111 -13.15 -9.07 -19.31
C PRO A 111 -11.67 -8.73 -19.10
N SER A 112 -11.40 -7.44 -18.87
CA SER A 112 -10.05 -6.91 -18.59
C SER A 112 -10.07 -6.16 -17.25
N PRO A 113 -9.93 -6.86 -16.11
CA PRO A 113 -9.97 -6.24 -14.80
C PRO A 113 -8.75 -5.34 -14.55
N GLN A 114 -9.00 -4.12 -14.08
CA GLN A 114 -7.98 -3.13 -13.73
C GLN A 114 -8.27 -2.51 -12.36
N TRP A 115 -7.21 -2.25 -11.59
CA TRP A 115 -7.28 -1.60 -10.29
C TRP A 115 -7.13 -0.09 -10.45
N GLU A 116 -8.25 0.58 -10.32
CA GLU A 116 -8.38 2.03 -10.36
C GLU A 116 -8.01 2.62 -8.99
N VAL A 117 -8.30 3.90 -8.76
CA VAL A 117 -7.95 4.55 -7.49
C VAL A 117 -8.91 4.11 -6.36
N GLN A 118 -10.20 3.97 -6.67
CA GLN A 118 -11.27 3.72 -5.70
C GLN A 118 -11.84 2.29 -5.76
N SER A 119 -11.57 1.55 -6.83
CA SER A 119 -12.20 0.26 -7.09
C SER A 119 -11.41 -0.58 -8.09
N ILE A 120 -11.82 -1.84 -8.24
CA ILE A 120 -11.42 -2.72 -9.32
C ILE A 120 -12.57 -2.78 -10.32
N ALA A 121 -12.33 -2.33 -11.55
CA ALA A 121 -13.34 -2.28 -12.60
C ALA A 121 -12.84 -2.98 -13.86
N CYS A 122 -13.77 -3.37 -14.74
CA CYS A 122 -13.42 -3.88 -16.06
C CYS A 122 -13.16 -2.72 -17.02
N SER A 123 -12.01 -2.69 -17.69
CA SER A 123 -11.67 -1.63 -18.66
C SER A 123 -12.57 -1.64 -19.90
N ASN A 124 -13.22 -2.76 -20.20
CA ASN A 124 -14.00 -2.94 -21.44
C ASN A 124 -15.50 -2.63 -21.27
N CYS A 125 -16.09 -2.95 -20.12
CA CYS A 125 -17.52 -2.72 -19.86
C CYS A 125 -17.80 -1.80 -18.67
N GLY A 126 -16.78 -1.32 -17.95
CA GLY A 126 -16.93 -0.45 -16.79
C GLY A 126 -17.53 -1.12 -15.54
N ALA A 127 -17.85 -2.41 -15.60
CA ALA A 127 -18.44 -3.12 -14.47
C ALA A 127 -17.49 -3.13 -13.25
N VAL A 128 -18.02 -2.74 -12.08
CA VAL A 128 -17.29 -2.74 -10.81
C VAL A 128 -17.23 -4.17 -10.27
N LEU A 129 -16.01 -4.71 -10.16
CA LEU A 129 -15.75 -6.08 -9.73
C LEU A 129 -15.44 -6.17 -8.24
N SER A 130 -14.81 -5.13 -7.68
CA SER A 130 -14.60 -4.94 -6.24
C SER A 130 -14.52 -3.44 -5.95
N ARG A 131 -14.96 -3.03 -4.75
CA ARG A 131 -14.92 -1.64 -4.30
C ARG A 131 -13.64 -1.30 -3.53
N THR A 132 -12.63 -2.16 -3.58
CA THR A 132 -11.41 -1.97 -2.80
C THR A 132 -10.53 -0.87 -3.37
N ALA A 133 -10.31 0.17 -2.56
CA ALA A 133 -9.45 1.29 -2.89
C ALA A 133 -8.00 0.85 -2.97
N ARG A 134 -7.25 1.46 -3.89
CA ARG A 134 -5.87 1.07 -4.18
C ARG A 134 -4.89 1.75 -3.22
N PRO A 135 -4.12 1.00 -2.42
CA PRO A 135 -3.04 1.59 -1.63
C PRO A 135 -1.91 2.07 -2.55
N ASP A 136 -0.97 2.86 -2.02
CA ASP A 136 0.23 3.17 -2.80
C ASP A 136 0.99 1.86 -3.10
N LEU A 137 1.72 1.78 -4.21
CA LEU A 137 2.50 0.58 -4.55
C LEU A 137 3.98 0.95 -4.77
N GLY A 138 4.39 2.10 -4.23
CA GLY A 138 5.74 2.63 -4.39
C GLY A 138 6.03 3.10 -5.83
N ARG A 139 4.98 3.44 -6.59
CA ARG A 139 5.12 3.89 -7.98
C ARG A 139 5.73 5.31 -8.02
N PRO A 140 6.51 5.63 -9.06
CA PRO A 140 6.89 7.00 -9.33
C PRO A 140 5.62 7.82 -9.58
N ARG A 141 5.53 8.98 -8.94
CA ARG A 141 4.43 9.94 -9.11
C ARG A 141 4.89 11.09 -10.00
N SER A 142 3.96 11.66 -10.76
CA SER A 142 4.18 12.87 -11.56
C SER A 142 4.32 14.13 -10.70
N GLU A 143 3.85 14.12 -9.45
CA GLU A 143 3.87 15.24 -8.48
C GLU A 143 5.28 15.68 -8.03
N GLY A 144 6.36 15.16 -8.62
CA GLY A 144 7.74 15.45 -8.21
C GLY A 144 8.21 14.66 -6.98
N ARG A 145 9.53 14.65 -6.76
CA ARG A 145 10.15 13.82 -5.71
C ARG A 145 9.78 14.26 -4.29
N ILE A 146 9.80 15.56 -4.02
CA ILE A 146 9.60 16.14 -2.68
C ILE A 146 8.13 16.02 -2.25
N ALA A 147 7.19 16.55 -3.03
CA ALA A 147 5.76 16.48 -2.71
C ALA A 147 5.29 15.02 -2.61
N GLY A 148 5.75 14.15 -3.52
CA GLY A 148 5.47 12.73 -3.45
C GLY A 148 6.08 12.03 -2.22
N MET A 149 7.17 12.54 -1.64
CA MET A 149 7.76 12.02 -0.40
C MET A 149 6.98 12.50 0.82
N LEU A 150 6.69 13.80 0.92
CA LEU A 150 5.88 14.37 2.00
C LEU A 150 4.52 13.67 2.10
N ARG A 151 3.89 13.43 0.96
CA ARG A 151 2.61 12.72 0.90
C ARG A 151 2.71 11.30 1.44
N LEU A 152 3.76 10.57 1.09
CA LEU A 152 3.98 9.22 1.61
C LEU A 152 4.23 9.22 3.12
N LEU A 153 4.90 10.24 3.66
CA LEU A 153 5.07 10.39 5.10
C LEU A 153 3.73 10.63 5.82
N ILE A 154 2.81 11.38 5.19
CA ILE A 154 1.49 11.67 5.75
C ILE A 154 0.56 10.46 5.65
N THR A 155 0.53 9.76 4.51
CA THR A 155 -0.44 8.67 4.30
C THR A 155 0.08 7.31 4.73
N ASP A 156 1.38 7.16 4.98
CA ASP A 156 2.07 5.89 5.24
C ASP A 156 1.73 4.77 4.24
N GLY A 157 1.36 5.16 3.00
CA GLY A 157 0.97 4.26 1.92
C GLY A 157 -0.51 3.86 1.87
N HIS A 158 -1.35 4.37 2.76
CA HIS A 158 -2.81 4.13 2.73
C HIS A 158 -3.47 4.70 1.45
N PRO A 159 -4.61 4.13 1.02
CA PRO A 159 -5.42 4.68 -0.06
C PRO A 159 -5.81 6.14 0.25
N ILE A 160 -5.67 7.00 -0.76
CA ILE A 160 -6.04 8.42 -0.64
C ILE A 160 -7.54 8.61 -0.82
N ALA A 161 -8.10 7.88 -1.78
CA ALA A 161 -9.52 7.96 -2.06
C ALA A 161 -10.25 6.91 -1.24
N SER A 162 -11.42 7.28 -0.73
CA SER A 162 -12.33 6.31 -0.15
C SER A 162 -12.73 5.27 -1.21
N PRO A 163 -12.98 4.02 -0.79
CA PRO A 163 -13.60 3.03 -1.67
C PRO A 163 -14.92 3.57 -2.23
N LEU A 164 -15.34 3.06 -3.39
CA LEU A 164 -16.67 3.40 -3.91
C LEU A 164 -17.76 3.03 -2.88
N PRO A 165 -18.78 3.88 -2.68
CA PRO A 165 -19.86 3.60 -1.71
C PRO A 165 -20.56 2.30 -2.08
N GLU A 166 -21.03 1.54 -1.09
CA GLU A 166 -21.85 0.36 -1.37
C GLU A 166 -23.15 0.77 -2.07
N VAL A 167 -23.59 -0.03 -3.03
CA VAL A 167 -24.93 0.16 -3.61
C VAL A 167 -25.90 -0.35 -2.57
N LYS A 168 -26.60 0.56 -1.91
CA LYS A 168 -27.79 0.21 -1.10
C LYS A 168 -28.81 -0.33 -2.08
N LEU A 169 -29.05 -1.64 -2.03
CA LEU A 169 -30.25 -2.20 -2.64
C LEU A 169 -31.39 -1.73 -1.73
N GLU A 170 -32.23 -0.82 -2.22
CA GLU A 170 -33.50 -0.54 -1.57
C GLU A 170 -34.32 -1.84 -1.67
N GLU A 171 -34.52 -2.49 -0.52
CA GLU A 171 -35.44 -3.61 -0.40
C GLU A 171 -36.86 -3.05 -0.58
N GLU A 172 -37.45 -3.24 -1.77
CA GLU A 172 -38.89 -3.07 -2.03
C GLU A 172 -39.70 -4.24 -1.50
#